data_AF-A0A837I9T3-F1
#
_entry.id   AF-A0A837I9T3-F1
#
_cell.length_a   1.000
_cell.length_b   1.000
_cell.length_c   1.000
_cell.angle_alpha   90.00
_cell.angle_beta   90.00
_cell.angle_gamma   90.00
#
_symmetry.space_group_name_H-M   'P 1'
#
loop_
_entity.id
_entity.type
_entity.pdbx_description
1 polymer ?
#
loop_
_entity_poly.entity_id
_entity_poly.type
_entity_poly.pdbx_seq_one_letter_code
_entity_poly.pdbx_strand_id
1 'polypeptide(L)'
;MDLIQSLGFSELYAQVASLLSTFFAWFPYWGPVFLGYLFHHQWMHYVQGRYIARVNWIMLEIKLPKEIHKTPLAMEIMLNSLYQMSAKIVWWDKYWKGKVKDWFSLEMVSIEGNVKFFIRTGAFYKNVIEAQLYAQYPDIEIHEVPDYTRYVDYRGKEGDWEMISTEYALTKEDAYPIKTYVDYGMDKEGVKEEFKIDPLTSIIEYLGSIGKDEQIWIQILVQSASKRHKITSGKKKGQMGNWQDEGKEIIDELTKRNEKTPEGTPSFKMMLTTKGENEIIAAVERNMGKFGFDCGIRAAYFGKKDKADFSHIKALGGLLRPFTTFNLNGFKGGDQTYGWDFPWQDYDKTRLTWKKLDMFEAYKQRSWFHLPRKLKPFVLTTEELATIFHFPGGVAQTPTFGRIPSRKSEAPVNLPV
;
A
#
# COMPACT_ATOMS: atom_id res chain seq x y z
N MET A 1 -16.33 50.84 -41.28
CA MET A 1 -14.96 50.30 -41.10
C MET A 1 -14.97 49.56 -39.79
N ASP A 2 -14.91 48.24 -39.89
CA ASP A 2 -15.40 47.32 -38.88
C ASP A 2 -14.51 47.26 -37.65
N LEU A 3 -15.14 47.24 -36.47
CA LEU A 3 -14.51 47.03 -35.16
C LEU A 3 -13.60 45.77 -35.12
N ILE A 4 -13.86 44.82 -36.01
CA ILE A 4 -13.09 43.57 -36.19
C ILE A 4 -11.71 43.84 -36.81
N GLN A 5 -11.57 44.83 -37.70
CA GLN A 5 -10.28 45.24 -38.25
C GLN A 5 -9.42 45.97 -37.20
N SER A 6 -10.03 46.71 -36.26
CA SER A 6 -9.28 47.39 -35.19
C SER A 6 -8.71 46.46 -34.11
N LEU A 7 -9.19 45.21 -34.04
CA LEU A 7 -8.80 44.24 -33.01
C LEU A 7 -7.76 43.21 -33.50
N GLY A 8 -7.21 43.34 -34.72
CA GLY A 8 -6.16 42.45 -35.23
C GLY A 8 -6.58 40.98 -35.37
N PHE A 9 -7.89 40.67 -35.29
CA PHE A 9 -8.39 39.30 -35.23
C PHE A 9 -8.12 38.53 -36.53
N SER A 10 -8.15 39.21 -37.68
CA SER A 10 -7.79 38.62 -38.98
C SER A 10 -6.31 38.25 -39.06
N GLU A 11 -5.43 39.06 -38.48
CA GLU A 11 -4.00 38.77 -38.41
C GLU A 11 -3.72 37.61 -37.47
N LEU A 12 -4.35 37.60 -36.29
CA LEU A 12 -4.29 36.48 -35.34
C LEU A 12 -4.78 35.18 -35.98
N TYR A 13 -5.91 35.22 -36.69
CA TYR A 13 -6.45 34.06 -37.40
C TYR A 13 -5.48 33.55 -38.47
N ALA A 14 -4.92 34.44 -39.30
CA ALA A 14 -3.95 34.07 -40.32
C ALA A 14 -2.67 33.50 -39.72
N GLN A 15 -2.19 34.06 -38.61
CA GLN A 15 -1.04 33.54 -37.85
C GLN A 15 -1.32 32.15 -37.28
N VAL A 16 -2.49 31.94 -36.65
CA VAL A 16 -2.89 30.63 -36.11
C VAL A 16 -3.03 29.60 -37.23
N ALA A 17 -3.67 29.96 -38.35
CA ALA A 17 -3.81 29.08 -39.52
C ALA A 17 -2.44 28.72 -40.12
N SER A 18 -1.53 29.69 -40.25
CA SER A 18 -0.16 29.46 -40.72
C SER A 18 0.62 28.53 -39.78
N LEU A 19 0.55 28.75 -38.46
CA LEU A 19 1.18 27.91 -37.45
C LEU A 19 0.64 26.47 -37.49
N LEU A 20 -0.69 26.29 -37.53
CA LEU A 20 -1.31 24.97 -37.60
C LEU A 20 -0.98 24.25 -38.91
N SER A 21 -1.01 24.95 -40.05
CA SER A 21 -0.65 24.37 -41.34
C SER A 21 0.81 23.90 -41.36
N THR A 22 1.73 24.68 -40.79
CA THR A 22 3.15 24.30 -40.64
C THR A 22 3.28 23.10 -39.70
N PHE A 23 2.57 23.10 -38.57
CA PHE A 23 2.59 21.99 -37.61
C PHE A 23 2.11 20.67 -38.23
N PHE A 24 0.99 20.70 -38.98
CA PHE A 24 0.45 19.52 -39.66
C PHE A 24 1.23 19.14 -40.93
N ALA A 25 1.90 20.07 -41.61
CA ALA A 25 2.81 19.75 -42.71
C ALA A 25 4.00 18.88 -42.24
N TRP A 26 4.42 19.05 -40.99
CA TRP A 26 5.45 18.22 -40.36
C TRP A 26 4.92 16.91 -39.75
N PHE A 27 3.60 16.68 -39.79
CA PHE A 27 2.95 15.47 -39.28
C PHE A 27 3.57 14.17 -39.82
N PRO A 28 3.96 14.04 -41.10
CA PRO A 28 4.62 12.82 -41.58
C PRO A 28 5.92 12.46 -40.85
N TYR A 29 6.59 13.44 -40.22
CA TYR A 29 7.83 13.23 -39.48
C TYR A 29 7.59 12.96 -37.98
N TRP A 30 6.80 13.78 -37.30
CA TRP A 30 6.54 13.61 -35.86
C TRP A 30 5.38 12.66 -35.56
N GLY A 31 4.42 12.54 -36.47
CA GLY A 31 3.22 11.71 -36.34
C GLY A 31 3.52 10.24 -36.14
N PRO A 32 4.38 9.58 -36.95
CA PRO A 32 4.74 8.17 -36.73
C PRO A 32 5.39 7.92 -35.35
N VAL A 33 6.23 8.83 -34.86
CA VAL A 33 6.85 8.70 -33.53
C VAL A 33 5.81 8.83 -32.43
N PHE A 34 4.93 9.83 -32.53
CA PHE A 34 3.85 10.05 -31.59
C PHE A 34 2.85 8.88 -31.56
N LEU A 35 2.41 8.41 -32.73
CA LEU A 35 1.52 7.27 -32.88
C LEU A 35 2.18 5.97 -32.40
N GLY A 36 3.47 5.78 -32.66
CA GLY A 36 4.24 4.65 -32.14
C GLY A 36 4.31 4.64 -30.62
N TYR A 37 4.52 5.80 -30.00
CA TYR A 37 4.48 5.96 -28.55
C TYR A 37 3.10 5.65 -27.97
N LEU A 38 2.03 6.21 -28.56
CA LEU A 38 0.65 5.94 -28.14
C LEU A 38 0.28 4.45 -28.31
N PHE A 39 0.65 3.86 -29.44
CA PHE A 39 0.44 2.44 -29.72
C PHE A 39 1.14 1.59 -28.67
N HIS A 40 2.43 1.84 -28.40
CA HIS A 40 3.17 1.08 -27.39
C HIS A 40 2.53 1.21 -26.01
N HIS A 41 2.10 2.42 -25.61
CA HIS A 41 1.42 2.65 -24.34
C HIS A 41 0.10 1.84 -24.26
N GLN A 42 -0.75 1.97 -25.27
CA GLN A 42 -2.03 1.25 -25.33
C GLN A 42 -1.86 -0.27 -25.45
N TRP A 43 -0.85 -0.71 -26.19
CA TRP A 43 -0.48 -2.12 -26.33
C TRP A 43 -0.10 -2.71 -24.97
N MET A 44 0.76 -2.02 -24.22
CA MET A 44 1.14 -2.45 -22.88
C MET A 44 -0.06 -2.51 -21.94
N HIS A 45 -0.99 -1.56 -22.03
CA HIS A 45 -2.22 -1.56 -21.24
C HIS A 45 -3.10 -2.77 -21.56
N TYR A 46 -3.32 -3.03 -22.85
CA TYR A 46 -4.14 -4.14 -23.32
C TYR A 46 -3.54 -5.50 -22.90
N VAL A 47 -2.25 -5.68 -23.13
CA VAL A 47 -1.56 -6.95 -22.91
C VAL A 47 -1.43 -7.26 -21.41
N GLN A 48 -1.13 -6.26 -20.57
CA GLN A 48 -1.14 -6.42 -19.10
C GLN A 48 -2.55 -6.65 -18.56
N GLY A 49 -3.54 -5.87 -19.01
CA GLY A 49 -4.94 -6.04 -18.59
C GLY A 49 -5.47 -7.43 -18.94
N ARG A 50 -5.17 -7.94 -20.14
CA ARG A 50 -5.49 -9.30 -20.57
C ARG A 50 -4.81 -10.36 -19.70
N TYR A 51 -3.57 -10.14 -19.29
CA TYR A 51 -2.88 -11.06 -18.38
C TYR A 51 -3.57 -11.09 -17.01
N ILE A 52 -3.83 -9.91 -16.40
CA ILE A 52 -4.43 -9.78 -15.08
C ILE A 52 -5.83 -10.39 -15.04
N ALA A 53 -6.63 -10.18 -16.09
CA ALA A 53 -7.97 -10.74 -16.21
C ALA A 53 -7.99 -12.28 -16.32
N ARG A 54 -6.89 -12.91 -16.74
CA ARG A 54 -6.75 -14.37 -16.81
C ARG A 54 -6.34 -15.00 -15.48
N VAL A 55 -5.80 -14.22 -14.56
CA VAL A 55 -5.41 -14.73 -13.24
C VAL A 55 -6.68 -15.09 -12.48
N ASN A 56 -6.76 -16.34 -12.00
CA ASN A 56 -7.84 -16.76 -11.12
C ASN A 56 -7.58 -16.21 -9.71
N TRP A 57 -8.21 -15.07 -9.40
CA TRP A 57 -8.12 -14.42 -8.10
C TRP A 57 -9.10 -15.04 -7.12
N ILE A 58 -8.58 -15.41 -5.94
CA ILE A 58 -9.37 -15.91 -4.82
C ILE A 58 -9.24 -14.98 -3.62
N MET A 59 -10.23 -15.03 -2.73
CA MET A 59 -10.23 -14.27 -1.48
C MET A 59 -10.38 -15.24 -0.31
N LEU A 60 -9.43 -15.17 0.62
CA LEU A 60 -9.38 -16.01 1.80
C LEU A 60 -9.80 -15.17 3.00
N GLU A 61 -10.94 -15.50 3.63
CA GLU A 61 -11.36 -14.99 4.93
C GLU A 61 -10.62 -15.76 6.03
N ILE A 62 -9.99 -15.04 6.93
CA ILE A 62 -9.27 -15.62 8.07
C ILE A 62 -10.08 -15.34 9.33
N LYS A 63 -10.63 -16.41 9.91
CA LYS A 63 -11.35 -16.36 11.18
C LYS A 63 -10.40 -16.66 12.32
N LEU A 64 -10.36 -15.73 13.27
CA LEU A 64 -9.45 -15.80 14.40
C LEU A 64 -10.10 -16.56 15.58
N PRO A 65 -9.32 -17.35 16.34
CA PRO A 65 -9.78 -17.89 17.61
C PRO A 65 -9.93 -16.78 18.67
N LYS A 66 -10.50 -17.12 19.83
CA LYS A 66 -10.69 -16.15 20.92
C LYS A 66 -9.39 -15.59 21.49
N GLU A 67 -8.34 -16.39 21.50
CA GLU A 67 -7.06 -16.04 22.11
C GLU A 67 -5.93 -16.40 21.14
N ILE A 68 -5.00 -15.46 20.96
CA ILE A 68 -3.79 -15.63 20.13
C ILE A 68 -2.62 -15.18 20.99
N HIS A 69 -1.73 -16.12 21.32
CA HIS A 69 -0.54 -15.85 22.14
C HIS A 69 0.74 -15.63 21.34
N LYS A 70 0.62 -15.52 20.02
CA LYS A 70 1.75 -15.35 19.11
C LYS A 70 2.12 -13.88 19.01
N THR A 71 3.43 -13.61 18.93
CA THR A 71 3.95 -12.26 18.68
C THR A 71 3.84 -11.89 17.20
N PRO A 72 3.90 -10.60 16.84
CA PRO A 72 3.93 -10.17 15.43
C PRO A 72 5.07 -10.80 14.61
N LEU A 73 6.13 -11.28 15.26
CA LEU A 73 7.19 -12.08 14.62
C LEU A 73 6.64 -13.31 13.87
N ALA A 74 5.60 -13.95 14.38
CA ALA A 74 4.94 -15.07 13.69
C ALA A 74 4.34 -14.62 12.35
N MET A 75 3.80 -13.40 12.30
CA MET A 75 3.31 -12.81 11.06
C MET A 75 4.46 -12.41 10.12
N GLU A 76 5.58 -11.91 10.64
CA GLU A 76 6.77 -11.63 9.84
C GLU A 76 7.25 -12.89 9.09
N ILE A 77 7.28 -14.04 9.77
CA ILE A 77 7.63 -15.33 9.15
C ILE A 77 6.63 -15.71 8.05
N MET A 78 5.33 -15.53 8.29
CA MET A 78 4.31 -15.78 7.27
C MET A 78 4.49 -14.85 6.06
N LEU A 79 4.70 -13.55 6.28
CA LEU A 79 4.87 -12.56 5.22
C LEU A 79 6.13 -12.80 4.38
N ASN A 80 7.18 -13.39 4.95
CA ASN A 80 8.34 -13.84 4.16
C ASN A 80 7.93 -14.81 3.04
N SER A 81 6.91 -15.64 3.24
CA SER A 81 6.40 -16.55 2.21
C SER A 81 5.70 -15.84 1.03
N LEU A 82 5.23 -14.61 1.25
CA LEU A 82 4.67 -13.76 0.19
C LEU A 82 5.78 -13.09 -0.65
N TYR A 83 7.04 -13.17 -0.21
CA TYR A 83 8.17 -12.62 -0.96
C TYR A 83 8.51 -13.52 -2.15
N GLN A 84 7.68 -13.44 -3.18
CA GLN A 84 7.87 -14.16 -4.43
C GLN A 84 8.78 -13.33 -5.33
N MET A 85 10.05 -13.75 -5.42
CA MET A 85 10.96 -13.23 -6.43
C MET A 85 10.46 -13.69 -7.80
N SER A 86 9.78 -12.79 -8.51
CA SER A 86 9.38 -13.08 -9.88
C SER A 86 10.63 -13.42 -10.68
N ALA A 87 10.69 -14.65 -11.21
CA ALA A 87 11.76 -15.08 -12.10
C ALA A 87 11.96 -14.01 -13.17
N LYS A 88 13.22 -13.70 -13.54
CA LYS A 88 13.57 -12.62 -14.49
C LYS A 88 12.58 -12.62 -15.65
N ILE A 89 11.67 -11.65 -15.66
CA ILE A 89 10.64 -11.56 -16.69
C ILE A 89 11.38 -11.30 -18.00
N VAL A 90 11.41 -12.29 -18.88
CA VAL A 90 12.02 -12.17 -20.21
C VAL A 90 11.30 -11.06 -20.95
N TRP A 91 12.01 -10.29 -21.79
CA TRP A 91 11.42 -9.18 -22.54
C TRP A 91 10.16 -9.62 -23.31
N TRP A 92 10.16 -10.83 -23.90
CA TRP A 92 8.99 -11.42 -24.56
C TRP A 92 7.79 -11.57 -23.62
N ASP A 93 8.00 -12.11 -22.41
CA ASP A 93 6.92 -12.27 -21.44
C ASP A 93 6.38 -10.91 -20.97
N LYS A 94 7.24 -9.89 -20.86
CA LYS A 94 6.86 -8.53 -20.47
C LYS A 94 6.05 -7.81 -21.54
N TYR A 95 6.56 -7.76 -22.77
CA TYR A 95 6.02 -6.91 -23.84
C TYR A 95 4.96 -7.63 -24.70
N TRP A 96 5.04 -8.95 -24.86
CA TRP A 96 4.11 -9.72 -25.68
C TRP A 96 3.08 -10.51 -24.89
N LYS A 97 3.45 -11.09 -23.73
CA LYS A 97 2.50 -11.80 -22.86
C LYS A 97 1.91 -10.91 -21.76
N GLY A 98 2.52 -9.75 -21.49
CA GLY A 98 2.04 -8.81 -20.48
C GLY A 98 2.20 -9.31 -19.06
N LYS A 99 3.13 -10.25 -18.83
CA LYS A 99 3.36 -10.82 -17.52
C LYS A 99 3.77 -9.71 -16.55
N VAL A 100 2.99 -9.58 -15.50
CA VAL A 100 3.22 -8.66 -14.39
C VAL A 100 3.82 -9.42 -13.21
N LYS A 101 4.36 -8.68 -12.24
CA LYS A 101 4.75 -9.28 -10.96
C LYS A 101 3.48 -9.75 -10.24
N ASP A 102 3.60 -10.85 -9.50
CA ASP A 102 2.53 -11.27 -8.62
C ASP A 102 2.46 -10.30 -7.43
N TRP A 103 1.24 -9.94 -7.03
CA TRP A 103 0.98 -9.13 -5.85
C TRP A 103 -0.13 -9.74 -5.03
N PHE A 104 -0.13 -9.42 -3.74
CA PHE A 104 -1.09 -9.88 -2.75
C PHE A 104 -1.80 -8.69 -2.13
N SER A 105 -3.03 -8.90 -1.65
CA SER A 105 -3.78 -7.89 -0.89
C SER A 105 -3.99 -8.40 0.52
N LEU A 106 -3.50 -7.67 1.51
CA LEU A 106 -3.78 -7.89 2.93
C LEU A 106 -4.85 -6.87 3.33
N GLU A 107 -6.02 -7.35 3.75
CA GLU A 107 -7.18 -6.48 3.96
C GLU A 107 -7.74 -6.66 5.38
N MET A 108 -8.02 -5.54 6.05
CA MET A 108 -8.75 -5.46 7.32
C MET A 108 -10.06 -4.73 7.05
N VAL A 109 -11.17 -5.38 7.32
CA VAL A 109 -12.48 -4.92 6.86
C VAL A 109 -13.45 -4.98 8.03
N SER A 110 -14.10 -3.86 8.34
CA SER A 110 -15.25 -3.80 9.23
C SER A 110 -16.53 -3.70 8.42
N ILE A 111 -17.46 -4.62 8.68
CA ILE A 111 -18.81 -4.58 8.13
C ILE A 111 -19.78 -4.54 9.32
N GLU A 112 -20.45 -3.42 9.51
CA GLU A 112 -21.37 -3.21 10.64
C GLU A 112 -20.70 -3.50 11.99
N GLY A 113 -19.46 -3.03 12.16
CA GLY A 113 -18.64 -3.24 13.35
C GLY A 113 -17.94 -4.60 13.42
N ASN A 114 -18.32 -5.58 12.58
CA ASN A 114 -17.67 -6.89 12.56
C ASN A 114 -16.34 -6.85 11.81
N VAL A 115 -15.24 -6.97 12.56
CA VAL A 115 -13.88 -6.93 12.00
C VAL A 115 -13.50 -8.29 11.41
N LYS A 116 -13.04 -8.26 10.17
CA LYS A 116 -12.65 -9.42 9.37
C LYS A 116 -11.29 -9.20 8.72
N PHE A 117 -10.52 -10.28 8.59
CA PHE A 117 -9.24 -10.29 7.89
C PHE A 117 -9.38 -11.05 6.58
N PHE A 118 -8.86 -10.47 5.51
CA PHE A 118 -8.83 -11.12 4.20
C PHE A 118 -7.45 -11.09 3.59
N ILE A 119 -7.13 -12.14 2.82
CA ILE A 119 -5.99 -12.17 1.92
C ILE A 119 -6.49 -12.47 0.52
N ARG A 120 -6.25 -11.56 -0.43
CA ARG A 120 -6.49 -11.79 -1.86
C ARG A 120 -5.21 -12.25 -2.53
N THR A 121 -5.31 -13.35 -3.27
CA THR A 121 -4.16 -13.97 -3.93
C THR A 121 -4.60 -14.70 -5.20
N GLY A 122 -3.64 -15.09 -6.04
CA GLY A 122 -3.90 -16.02 -7.13
C GLY A 122 -4.11 -17.44 -6.60
N ALA A 123 -5.04 -18.20 -7.19
CA ALA A 123 -5.39 -19.56 -6.75
C ALA A 123 -4.18 -20.51 -6.62
N PHE A 124 -3.13 -20.30 -7.43
CA PHE A 124 -1.88 -21.04 -7.35
C PHE A 124 -1.18 -20.96 -5.99
N TYR A 125 -1.29 -19.83 -5.29
CA TYR A 125 -0.63 -19.60 -4.00
C TYR A 125 -1.47 -20.03 -2.79
N LYS A 126 -2.72 -20.48 -2.99
CA LYS A 126 -3.65 -20.84 -1.92
C LYS A 126 -3.03 -21.79 -0.90
N ASN A 127 -2.57 -22.95 -1.37
CA ASN A 127 -2.06 -24.01 -0.51
C ASN A 127 -0.80 -23.58 0.26
N VAL A 128 0.06 -22.76 -0.37
CA VAL A 128 1.29 -22.26 0.27
C VAL A 128 0.92 -21.28 1.39
N ILE A 129 0.01 -20.35 1.13
CA ILE A 129 -0.44 -19.35 2.11
C ILE A 129 -1.16 -20.04 3.28
N GLU A 130 -2.07 -20.98 2.99
CA GLU A 130 -2.76 -21.75 4.03
C GLU A 130 -1.77 -22.52 4.90
N ALA A 131 -0.82 -23.25 4.31
CA ALA A 131 0.17 -24.01 5.06
C ALA A 131 1.04 -23.12 5.97
N GLN A 132 1.46 -21.95 5.47
CA GLN A 132 2.29 -21.01 6.25
C GLN A 132 1.50 -20.35 7.38
N LEU A 133 0.23 -20.01 7.12
CA LEU A 133 -0.67 -19.47 8.14
C LEU A 133 -0.95 -20.52 9.23
N TYR A 134 -1.32 -21.75 8.88
CA TYR A 134 -1.55 -22.82 9.87
C TYR A 134 -0.30 -23.20 10.65
N ALA A 135 0.90 -23.11 10.04
CA ALA A 135 2.15 -23.37 10.74
C ALA A 135 2.43 -22.37 11.87
N GLN A 136 2.05 -21.10 11.68
CA GLN A 136 2.24 -20.04 12.68
C GLN A 136 1.05 -19.91 13.63
N TYR A 137 -0.16 -20.14 13.11
CA TYR A 137 -1.44 -19.98 13.78
C TYR A 137 -2.31 -21.24 13.55
N PRO A 138 -2.12 -22.32 14.33
CA PRO A 138 -2.84 -23.57 14.10
C PRO A 138 -4.34 -23.48 14.38
N ASP A 139 -4.77 -22.52 15.20
CA ASP A 139 -6.14 -22.41 15.72
C ASP A 139 -7.05 -21.48 14.87
N ILE A 140 -6.57 -20.95 13.74
CA ILE A 140 -7.38 -20.14 12.82
C ILE A 140 -8.23 -21.03 11.91
N GLU A 141 -9.23 -20.46 11.26
CA GLU A 141 -9.89 -21.09 10.12
C GLU A 141 -9.80 -20.21 8.88
N ILE A 142 -9.42 -20.81 7.76
CA ILE A 142 -9.31 -20.13 6.47
C ILE A 142 -10.46 -20.61 5.58
N HIS A 143 -11.27 -19.66 5.11
CA HIS A 143 -12.42 -19.93 4.23
C HIS A 143 -12.26 -19.18 2.92
N GLU A 144 -12.47 -19.84 1.79
CA GLU A 144 -12.55 -19.15 0.50
C GLU A 144 -13.94 -18.51 0.34
N VAL A 145 -13.97 -17.20 0.16
CA VAL A 145 -15.23 -16.44 0.12
C VAL A 145 -15.33 -15.57 -1.14
N PRO A 146 -16.55 -15.21 -1.58
CA PRO A 146 -16.73 -14.19 -2.60
C PRO A 146 -16.18 -12.83 -2.16
N ASP A 147 -15.69 -12.03 -3.11
CA ASP A 147 -15.19 -10.67 -2.84
C ASP A 147 -16.28 -9.80 -2.23
N TYR A 148 -16.06 -9.35 -0.99
CA TYR A 148 -17.02 -8.57 -0.22
C TYR A 148 -17.33 -7.20 -0.86
N THR A 149 -16.44 -6.68 -1.70
CA THR A 149 -16.65 -5.40 -2.39
C THR A 149 -17.80 -5.44 -3.39
N ARG A 150 -18.31 -6.64 -3.73
CA ARG A 150 -19.51 -6.83 -4.55
C ARG A 150 -20.79 -6.42 -3.84
N TYR A 151 -20.80 -6.34 -2.51
CA TYR A 151 -21.99 -6.00 -1.72
C TYR A 151 -22.21 -4.51 -1.54
N VAL A 152 -21.25 -3.68 -1.96
CA VAL A 152 -21.40 -2.22 -2.02
C VAL A 152 -21.43 -1.79 -3.48
N ASP A 153 -22.45 -1.03 -3.86
CA ASP A 153 -22.59 -0.46 -5.19
C ASP A 153 -22.55 1.08 -5.09
N TYR A 154 -21.33 1.63 -5.17
CA TYR A 154 -21.12 3.07 -5.15
C TYR A 154 -21.30 3.66 -6.55
N ARG A 155 -22.37 4.45 -6.74
CA ARG A 155 -22.74 5.10 -8.02
C ARG A 155 -22.62 6.61 -8.00
N GLY A 156 -21.66 7.15 -7.24
CA GLY A 156 -21.50 8.60 -7.11
C GLY A 156 -22.73 9.25 -6.47
N LYS A 157 -23.22 10.35 -7.06
CA LYS A 157 -24.37 11.10 -6.52
C LYS A 157 -25.69 10.32 -6.53
N GLU A 158 -25.86 9.38 -7.46
CA GLU A 158 -27.11 8.65 -7.67
C GLU A 158 -27.24 7.43 -6.76
N GLY A 159 -26.14 6.94 -6.19
CA GLY A 159 -26.13 5.76 -5.33
C GLY A 159 -26.58 6.02 -3.90
N ASP A 160 -26.86 4.96 -3.15
CA ASP A 160 -27.26 5.04 -1.73
C ASP A 160 -26.07 5.21 -0.77
N TRP A 161 -24.87 4.97 -1.27
CA TRP A 161 -23.64 4.96 -0.48
C TRP A 161 -22.89 6.27 -0.64
N GLU A 162 -22.45 6.83 0.47
CA GLU A 162 -21.39 7.82 0.52
C GLU A 162 -20.05 7.13 0.78
N MET A 163 -19.00 7.65 0.16
CA MET A 163 -17.64 7.13 0.32
C MET A 163 -16.68 8.24 0.72
N ILE A 164 -15.79 7.91 1.64
CA ILE A 164 -14.61 8.68 2.02
C ILE A 164 -13.41 7.75 1.87
N SER A 165 -12.33 8.23 1.28
CA SER A 165 -11.16 7.39 1.00
C SER A 165 -9.87 8.19 1.07
N THR A 166 -8.82 7.50 1.47
CA THR A 166 -7.46 8.04 1.54
C THR A 166 -6.46 6.97 1.13
N GLU A 167 -5.47 7.38 0.35
CA GLU A 167 -4.28 6.61 0.07
C GLU A 167 -3.14 7.16 0.92
N TYR A 168 -2.26 6.30 1.40
CA TYR A 168 -1.14 6.73 2.24
C TYR A 168 0.15 6.75 1.43
N ALA A 169 1.04 7.65 1.82
CA ALA A 169 2.42 7.71 1.35
C ALA A 169 3.36 7.84 2.55
N LEU A 170 4.64 7.51 2.37
CA LEU A 170 5.65 7.75 3.40
C LEU A 170 6.00 9.24 3.51
N THR A 171 6.34 9.65 4.72
CA THR A 171 6.78 11.02 5.01
C THR A 171 8.21 11.23 4.54
N LYS A 172 9.10 10.27 4.80
CA LYS A 172 10.51 10.24 4.39
C LYS A 172 10.77 9.20 3.29
N GLU A 173 12.01 9.05 2.88
CA GLU A 173 12.51 8.07 1.91
C GLU A 173 12.19 6.62 2.30
N ASP A 174 12.15 5.73 1.30
CA ASP A 174 11.77 4.31 1.43
C ASP A 174 12.71 3.52 2.36
N ALA A 175 13.93 4.01 2.59
CA ALA A 175 14.93 3.35 3.43
C ALA A 175 14.77 3.63 4.94
N TYR A 176 14.09 4.72 5.34
CA TYR A 176 13.78 4.94 6.75
C TYR A 176 12.62 4.00 7.15
N PRO A 177 12.80 3.15 8.17
CA PRO A 177 11.72 2.29 8.64
C PRO A 177 10.66 3.10 9.38
N ILE A 178 9.41 2.62 9.42
CA ILE A 178 8.40 3.04 10.39
C ILE A 178 8.73 2.48 11.78
N LYS A 179 8.01 2.94 12.81
CA LYS A 179 8.13 2.33 14.13
C LYS A 179 7.56 0.91 14.11
N THR A 180 8.38 -0.08 14.44
CA THR A 180 8.02 -1.50 14.32
C THR A 180 7.64 -2.12 15.65
N TYR A 181 7.15 -3.37 15.62
CA TYR A 181 6.78 -4.12 16.81
C TYR A 181 7.96 -4.34 17.79
N VAL A 182 9.19 -4.35 17.28
CA VAL A 182 10.42 -4.44 18.08
C VAL A 182 10.61 -3.17 18.90
N ASP A 183 10.31 -2.01 18.32
CA ASP A 183 10.42 -0.71 19.01
C ASP A 183 9.32 -0.55 20.10
N TYR A 184 8.22 -1.27 19.96
CA TYR A 184 7.17 -1.42 20.97
C TYR A 184 7.50 -2.49 22.04
N GLY A 185 8.59 -3.24 21.87
CA GLY A 185 9.01 -4.30 22.79
C GLY A 185 8.09 -5.53 22.77
N MET A 186 7.34 -5.74 21.68
CA MET A 186 6.45 -6.90 21.51
C MET A 186 7.21 -8.19 21.16
N ASP A 187 8.49 -8.09 20.87
CA ASP A 187 9.43 -9.18 20.66
C ASP A 187 9.92 -9.83 21.96
N LYS A 188 9.84 -9.10 23.10
CA LYS A 188 10.36 -9.57 24.39
C LYS A 188 9.51 -10.70 24.97
N GLU A 189 10.13 -11.86 25.16
CA GLU A 189 9.52 -12.99 25.84
C GLU A 189 9.32 -12.70 27.34
N GLY A 190 8.20 -13.13 27.92
CA GLY A 190 7.91 -13.02 29.36
C GLY A 190 7.09 -11.81 29.81
N VAL A 191 6.75 -10.87 28.92
CA VAL A 191 5.78 -9.80 29.22
C VAL A 191 4.37 -10.39 29.18
N LYS A 192 3.61 -10.30 30.29
CA LYS A 192 2.20 -10.70 30.30
C LYS A 192 1.46 -9.92 29.21
N GLU A 193 0.52 -10.56 28.52
CA GLU A 193 -0.19 -9.93 27.39
C GLU A 193 -0.81 -8.58 27.77
N GLU A 194 -1.37 -8.47 28.98
CA GLU A 194 -1.97 -7.24 29.52
C GLU A 194 -1.01 -6.02 29.52
N PHE A 195 0.30 -6.24 29.59
CA PHE A 195 1.29 -5.17 29.58
C PHE A 195 1.87 -4.88 28.20
N LYS A 196 1.47 -5.65 27.18
CA LYS A 196 1.89 -5.40 25.79
C LYS A 196 1.09 -4.23 25.23
N ILE A 197 1.80 -3.21 24.76
CA ILE A 197 1.19 -2.08 24.05
C ILE A 197 1.24 -2.38 22.56
N ASP A 198 0.13 -2.87 22.02
CA ASP A 198 0.00 -3.13 20.59
C ASP A 198 -0.63 -1.91 19.87
N PRO A 199 0.09 -1.25 18.95
CA PRO A 199 -0.42 -0.13 18.17
C PRO A 199 -1.64 -0.50 17.28
N LEU A 200 -1.77 -1.77 16.88
CA LEU A 200 -2.88 -2.23 16.03
C LEU A 200 -4.22 -2.23 16.78
N THR A 201 -4.21 -2.34 18.11
CA THR A 201 -5.41 -2.27 18.95
C THR A 201 -6.25 -1.02 18.65
N SER A 202 -5.61 0.14 18.49
CA SER A 202 -6.30 1.40 18.18
C SER A 202 -7.04 1.38 16.84
N ILE A 203 -6.49 0.69 15.83
CA ILE A 203 -7.10 0.53 14.51
C ILE A 203 -8.28 -0.43 14.61
N ILE A 204 -8.10 -1.52 15.34
CA ILE A 204 -9.12 -2.54 15.53
C ILE A 204 -10.32 -2.00 16.31
N GLU A 205 -10.10 -1.22 17.37
CA GLU A 205 -11.15 -0.55 18.13
C GLU A 205 -11.95 0.41 17.24
N TYR A 206 -11.25 1.20 16.42
CA TYR A 206 -11.90 2.08 15.45
C TYR A 206 -12.73 1.29 14.43
N LEU A 207 -12.19 0.20 13.88
CA LEU A 207 -12.94 -0.70 13.01
C LEU A 207 -14.18 -1.29 13.71
N GLY A 208 -14.05 -1.65 14.99
CA GLY A 208 -15.14 -2.21 15.80
C GLY A 208 -16.22 -1.21 16.20
N SER A 209 -15.90 0.09 16.26
CA SER A 209 -16.84 1.15 16.64
C SER A 209 -17.89 1.51 15.58
N ILE A 210 -17.75 0.96 14.37
CA ILE A 210 -18.60 1.29 13.23
C ILE A 210 -20.00 0.69 13.40
N GLY A 211 -21.01 1.50 13.07
CA GLY A 211 -22.41 1.16 13.27
C GLY A 211 -23.02 0.34 12.14
N LYS A 212 -24.31 0.06 12.26
CA LYS A 212 -25.10 -0.61 11.22
C LYS A 212 -25.13 0.25 9.95
N ASP A 213 -25.13 -0.40 8.78
CA ASP A 213 -25.15 0.24 7.45
C ASP A 213 -23.89 1.07 7.11
N GLU A 214 -22.81 0.84 7.85
CA GLU A 214 -21.50 1.43 7.65
C GLU A 214 -20.42 0.34 7.50
N GLN A 215 -19.38 0.65 6.73
CA GLN A 215 -18.25 -0.25 6.50
C GLN A 215 -16.94 0.54 6.40
N ILE A 216 -15.85 -0.06 6.90
CA ILE A 216 -14.49 0.46 6.70
C ILE A 216 -13.62 -0.62 6.13
N TRP A 217 -12.91 -0.29 5.06
CA TRP A 217 -12.04 -1.21 4.36
C TRP A 217 -10.62 -0.64 4.33
N ILE A 218 -9.67 -1.39 4.88
CA ILE A 218 -8.24 -1.08 4.83
C ILE A 218 -7.60 -2.14 3.93
N GLN A 219 -6.81 -1.70 2.96
CA GLN A 219 -6.15 -2.55 1.98
C GLN A 219 -4.66 -2.19 1.92
N ILE A 220 -3.83 -3.21 2.09
CA ILE A 220 -2.37 -3.14 2.00
C ILE A 220 -1.97 -4.08 0.86
N LEU A 221 -1.62 -3.50 -0.29
CA LEU A 221 -1.15 -4.23 -1.45
C LEU A 221 0.35 -4.41 -1.36
N VAL A 222 0.83 -5.64 -1.56
CA VAL A 222 2.25 -5.98 -1.43
C VAL A 222 2.75 -6.75 -2.65
N GLN A 223 3.93 -6.39 -3.15
CA GLN A 223 4.67 -7.13 -4.18
C GLN A 223 6.16 -7.11 -3.85
N SER A 224 6.96 -8.01 -4.44
CA SER A 224 8.42 -8.00 -4.23
C SER A 224 9.04 -6.67 -4.67
N ALA A 225 9.88 -6.08 -3.81
CA ALA A 225 10.48 -4.76 -4.05
C ALA A 225 11.20 -4.68 -5.40
N SER A 226 11.03 -3.53 -6.07
CA SER A 226 11.64 -3.24 -7.36
C SER A 226 12.82 -2.30 -7.22
N LYS A 227 13.74 -2.34 -8.18
CA LYS A 227 14.80 -1.32 -8.32
C LYS A 227 14.17 0.01 -8.69
N ARG A 228 14.06 0.93 -7.74
CA ARG A 228 13.42 2.25 -7.90
C ARG A 228 14.30 3.43 -7.49
N HIS A 229 15.34 3.18 -6.68
CA HIS A 229 16.27 4.23 -6.27
C HIS A 229 17.32 4.48 -7.35
N LYS A 230 17.68 5.74 -7.61
CA LYS A 230 18.79 6.07 -8.50
C LYS A 230 20.01 6.33 -7.62
N ILE A 231 21.01 5.46 -7.71
CA ILE A 231 22.22 5.52 -6.89
C ILE A 231 22.93 6.86 -7.17
N THR A 232 23.13 7.65 -6.12
CA THR A 232 23.70 9.00 -6.18
C THR A 232 25.19 9.00 -5.85
N SER A 233 25.66 8.01 -5.09
CA SER A 233 27.02 7.92 -4.58
C SER A 233 27.75 6.62 -4.94
N GLY A 234 29.09 6.65 -4.90
CA GLY A 234 29.95 5.48 -5.11
C GLY A 234 30.13 5.02 -6.57
N LYS A 235 30.71 3.82 -6.73
CA LYS A 235 31.13 3.26 -8.05
C LYS A 235 29.96 2.96 -9.01
N LYS A 236 28.73 2.89 -8.52
CA LYS A 236 27.51 2.57 -9.29
C LYS A 236 26.63 3.80 -9.54
N LYS A 237 27.17 5.01 -9.37
CA LYS A 237 26.45 6.26 -9.58
C LYS A 237 25.73 6.28 -10.94
N GLY A 238 24.45 6.65 -10.90
CA GLY A 238 23.57 6.71 -12.07
C GLY A 238 22.85 5.42 -12.43
N GLN A 239 23.17 4.29 -11.80
CA GLN A 239 22.42 3.04 -11.96
C GLN A 239 21.16 3.02 -11.07
N MET A 240 20.16 2.25 -11.50
CA MET A 240 18.97 1.98 -10.69
C MET A 240 19.30 0.91 -9.63
N GLY A 241 19.36 1.34 -8.38
CA GLY A 241 19.55 0.53 -7.18
C GLY A 241 18.26 0.12 -6.49
N ASN A 242 18.42 -0.68 -5.44
CA ASN A 242 17.34 -1.06 -4.52
C ASN A 242 17.23 -0.05 -3.37
N TRP A 243 16.16 -0.14 -2.59
CA TRP A 243 16.01 0.58 -1.32
C TRP A 243 17.14 0.29 -0.31
N GLN A 244 17.77 -0.90 -0.38
CA GLN A 244 18.97 -1.22 0.42
C GLN A 244 20.19 -0.36 0.02
N ASP A 245 20.29 0.06 -1.24
CA ASP A 245 21.36 0.96 -1.67
C ASP A 245 21.09 2.39 -1.15
N GLU A 246 19.82 2.80 -1.11
CA GLU A 246 19.38 4.06 -0.49
C GLU A 246 19.70 4.09 1.01
N GLY A 247 19.43 2.99 1.73
CA GLY A 247 19.77 2.85 3.16
C GLY A 247 21.27 2.97 3.44
N LYS A 248 22.13 2.41 2.56
CA LYS A 248 23.58 2.59 2.67
C LYS A 248 24.02 4.02 2.42
N GLU A 249 23.41 4.72 1.47
CA GLU A 249 23.70 6.14 1.22
C GLU A 249 23.32 7.00 2.43
N ILE A 250 22.18 6.72 3.08
CA ILE A 250 21.76 7.41 4.31
C ILE A 250 22.74 7.14 5.46
N ILE A 251 23.16 5.88 5.66
CA ILE A 251 24.14 5.54 6.70
C ILE A 251 25.47 6.26 6.45
N ASP A 252 25.96 6.26 5.20
CA ASP A 252 27.19 6.95 4.84
C ASP A 252 27.10 8.47 5.04
N GLU A 253 25.93 9.07 4.80
CA GLU A 253 25.65 10.49 5.05
C GLU A 253 25.64 10.81 6.55
N LEU A 254 24.90 10.04 7.35
CA LEU A 254 24.79 10.23 8.80
C LEU A 254 26.13 9.99 9.51
N THR A 255 26.90 8.99 9.08
CA THR A 255 28.22 8.69 9.64
C THR A 255 29.33 9.60 9.08
N LYS A 256 29.02 10.42 8.06
CA LYS A 256 29.97 11.25 7.30
C LYS A 256 31.21 10.45 6.85
N ARG A 257 31.05 9.16 6.56
CA ARG A 257 32.15 8.23 6.27
C ARG A 257 32.97 8.64 5.04
N ASN A 258 32.36 9.39 4.14
CA ASN A 258 32.96 9.85 2.88
C ASN A 258 33.58 11.27 2.94
N GLU A 259 33.49 11.97 4.08
CA GLU A 259 34.23 13.24 4.25
C GLU A 259 35.72 12.95 4.47
N LYS A 260 36.57 13.31 3.49
CA LYS A 260 38.02 13.29 3.67
C LYS A 260 38.41 14.32 4.73
N THR A 261 38.97 13.87 5.86
CA THR A 261 39.67 14.75 6.79
C THR A 261 40.99 15.23 6.16
N PRO A 262 41.40 16.48 6.41
CA PRO A 262 42.78 16.90 6.17
C PRO A 262 43.69 16.13 7.15
N GLU A 263 44.75 15.51 6.60
CA GLU A 263 45.94 15.03 7.30
C GLU A 263 45.77 14.08 8.52
N GLY A 264 45.95 12.78 8.25
CA GLY A 264 46.70 11.87 9.14
C GLY A 264 46.12 11.50 10.51
N THR A 265 44.94 11.98 10.90
CA THR A 265 44.28 11.60 12.15
C THR A 265 43.30 10.44 11.93
N PRO A 266 43.35 9.37 12.75
CA PRO A 266 42.43 8.25 12.63
C PRO A 266 40.99 8.74 12.82
N SER A 267 40.07 8.26 11.99
CA SER A 267 38.65 8.63 11.96
C SER A 267 37.93 8.35 13.29
N PHE A 268 38.15 9.20 14.30
CA PHE A 268 37.39 9.23 15.56
C PHE A 268 35.98 9.84 15.40
N LYS A 269 35.51 10.10 14.17
CA LYS A 269 34.16 10.60 13.90
C LYS A 269 33.06 9.56 14.13
N MET A 270 33.39 8.26 14.22
CA MET A 270 32.42 7.22 14.58
C MET A 270 31.90 7.37 16.02
N MET A 271 32.50 8.26 16.82
CA MET A 271 32.14 8.53 18.22
C MET A 271 31.35 9.84 18.43
N LEU A 272 31.02 10.57 17.35
CA LEU A 272 30.34 11.88 17.42
C LEU A 272 28.91 11.86 16.85
N THR A 273 28.35 10.68 16.56
CA THR A 273 26.92 10.56 16.22
C THR A 273 26.09 10.78 17.47
N THR A 274 25.07 11.65 17.36
CA THR A 274 24.10 11.85 18.43
C THR A 274 23.39 10.54 18.73
N LYS A 275 22.85 10.41 19.95
CA LYS A 275 22.08 9.20 20.32
C LYS A 275 20.94 8.92 19.34
N GLY A 276 20.26 9.97 18.86
CA GLY A 276 19.20 9.85 17.86
C GLY A 276 19.70 9.36 16.49
N GLU A 277 20.86 9.83 16.02
CA GLU A 277 21.47 9.34 14.78
C GLU A 277 21.88 7.87 14.88
N ASN A 278 22.41 7.44 16.03
CA ASN A 278 22.73 6.03 16.26
C ASN A 278 21.49 5.14 16.27
N GLU A 279 20.39 5.60 16.85
CA GLU A 279 19.09 4.89 16.81
C GLU A 279 18.58 4.75 15.37
N ILE A 280 18.71 5.81 14.56
CA ILE A 280 18.33 5.78 13.14
C ILE A 280 19.22 4.80 12.36
N ILE A 281 20.54 4.85 12.54
CA ILE A 281 21.48 3.95 11.86
C ILE A 281 21.16 2.49 12.20
N ALA A 282 20.99 2.18 13.49
CA ALA A 282 20.66 0.84 13.95
C ALA A 282 19.32 0.34 13.37
N ALA A 283 18.30 1.21 13.32
CA ALA A 283 17.00 0.88 12.74
C ALA A 283 17.10 0.61 11.23
N VAL A 284 17.82 1.45 10.48
CA VAL A 284 18.03 1.26 9.04
C VAL A 284 18.84 -0.01 8.76
N GLU A 285 19.90 -0.28 9.51
CA GLU A 285 20.70 -1.51 9.39
C GLU A 285 19.86 -2.77 9.65
N ARG A 286 19.02 -2.75 10.70
CA ARG A 286 18.07 -3.84 10.98
C ARG A 286 17.10 -4.02 9.81
N ASN A 287 16.52 -2.92 9.31
CA ASN A 287 15.54 -2.95 8.23
C ASN A 287 16.15 -3.56 6.96
N MET A 288 17.36 -3.15 6.58
CA MET A 288 18.07 -3.67 5.39
C MET A 288 18.27 -5.19 5.38
N GLY A 289 18.32 -5.83 6.56
CA GLY A 289 18.45 -7.27 6.71
C GLY A 289 17.16 -8.07 6.42
N LYS A 290 16.03 -7.41 6.24
CA LYS A 290 14.71 -8.02 6.04
C LYS A 290 14.28 -7.99 4.57
N PHE A 291 13.26 -8.78 4.21
CA PHE A 291 12.68 -8.74 2.88
C PHE A 291 11.85 -7.47 2.70
N GLY A 292 12.14 -6.69 1.65
CA GLY A 292 11.41 -5.47 1.30
C GLY A 292 10.30 -5.71 0.28
N PHE A 293 9.14 -5.13 0.50
CA PHE A 293 7.98 -5.18 -0.40
C PHE A 293 7.67 -3.79 -0.92
N ASP A 294 7.42 -3.67 -2.23
CA ASP A 294 6.74 -2.49 -2.75
C ASP A 294 5.28 -2.56 -2.27
N CYS A 295 4.85 -1.53 -1.56
CA CYS A 295 3.57 -1.46 -0.88
C CYS A 295 2.71 -0.30 -1.36
N GLY A 296 1.41 -0.49 -1.27
CA GLY A 296 0.40 0.53 -1.45
C GLY A 296 -0.69 0.37 -0.41
N ILE A 297 -0.94 1.41 0.40
CA ILE A 297 -1.97 1.35 1.45
C ILE A 297 -3.08 2.32 1.10
N ARG A 298 -4.33 1.85 1.23
CA ARG A 298 -5.52 2.69 1.16
C ARG A 298 -6.51 2.31 2.24
N ALA A 299 -7.31 3.28 2.64
CA ALA A 299 -8.47 3.06 3.47
C ALA A 299 -9.69 3.73 2.85
N ALA A 300 -10.85 3.09 2.96
CA ALA A 300 -12.12 3.61 2.48
C ALA A 300 -13.21 3.37 3.53
N TYR A 301 -13.98 4.39 3.84
CA TYR A 301 -15.20 4.34 4.62
C TYR A 301 -16.40 4.45 3.68
N PHE A 302 -17.42 3.63 3.95
CA PHE A 302 -18.68 3.62 3.26
C PHE A 302 -19.79 3.72 4.28
N GLY A 303 -20.73 4.64 4.08
CA GLY A 303 -21.95 4.75 4.87
C GLY A 303 -23.14 4.96 3.97
N LYS A 304 -24.30 4.40 4.32
CA LYS A 304 -25.56 4.79 3.66
C LYS A 304 -25.81 6.29 3.87
N LYS A 305 -26.38 6.99 2.89
CA LYS A 305 -26.53 8.46 2.89
C LYS A 305 -27.16 9.06 4.16
N ASP A 306 -28.03 8.33 4.83
CA ASP A 306 -28.71 8.72 6.08
C ASP A 306 -27.85 8.49 7.34
N LYS A 307 -26.81 7.65 7.25
CA LYS A 307 -25.89 7.29 8.35
C LYS A 307 -24.46 7.78 8.14
N ALA A 308 -24.13 8.24 6.94
CA ALA A 308 -22.78 8.63 6.59
C ALA A 308 -22.26 9.78 7.48
N ASP A 309 -21.21 9.50 8.25
CA ASP A 309 -20.53 10.49 9.07
C ASP A 309 -19.20 10.94 8.42
N PHE A 310 -19.12 12.23 8.11
CA PHE A 310 -17.90 12.83 7.56
C PHE A 310 -16.79 13.06 8.60
N SER A 311 -17.06 12.84 9.90
CA SER A 311 -16.03 12.85 10.95
C SER A 311 -14.93 11.80 10.69
N HIS A 312 -15.27 10.70 9.99
CA HIS A 312 -14.35 9.65 9.57
C HIS A 312 -13.23 10.14 8.65
N ILE A 313 -13.34 11.32 8.03
CA ILE A 313 -12.23 11.96 7.29
C ILE A 313 -10.97 12.07 8.17
N LYS A 314 -11.14 12.59 9.40
CA LYS A 314 -10.01 12.80 10.32
C LYS A 314 -9.51 11.48 10.90
N ALA A 315 -10.43 10.54 11.14
CA ALA A 315 -10.09 9.22 11.65
C ALA A 315 -9.26 8.43 10.62
N LEU A 316 -9.67 8.41 9.35
CA LEU A 316 -8.89 7.82 8.26
C LEU A 316 -7.55 8.55 8.08
N GLY A 317 -7.52 9.88 8.05
CA GLY A 317 -6.25 10.61 7.96
C GLY A 317 -5.27 10.34 9.11
N GLY A 318 -5.78 9.98 10.30
CA GLY A 318 -4.98 9.67 11.48
C GLY A 318 -4.69 8.18 11.72
N LEU A 319 -5.24 7.28 10.89
CA LEU A 319 -5.29 5.84 11.16
C LEU A 319 -3.92 5.20 11.43
N LEU A 320 -2.90 5.60 10.69
CA LEU A 320 -1.55 5.03 10.76
C LEU A 320 -0.57 5.86 11.62
N ARG A 321 -1.06 6.85 12.37
CA ARG A 321 -0.23 7.64 13.29
C ARG A 321 0.50 6.81 14.36
N PRO A 322 -0.06 5.73 14.93
CA PRO A 322 0.66 4.90 15.90
C PRO A 322 1.98 4.34 15.38
N PHE A 323 2.17 4.21 14.07
CA PHE A 323 3.41 3.71 13.47
C PHE A 323 4.40 4.82 13.08
N THR A 324 4.03 6.08 13.28
CA THR A 324 4.81 7.24 12.86
C THR A 324 5.68 7.75 14.01
N THR A 325 6.94 8.05 13.72
CA THR A 325 7.85 8.73 14.67
C THR A 325 8.63 9.82 13.94
N PHE A 326 8.97 10.92 14.62
CA PHE A 326 9.69 12.05 14.02
C PHE A 326 11.12 11.69 13.55
N ASN A 327 11.81 10.83 14.31
CA ASN A 327 13.17 10.40 13.97
C ASN A 327 13.18 9.35 12.85
N LEU A 328 12.19 8.46 12.84
CA LEU A 328 12.01 7.42 11.83
C LEU A 328 11.05 7.89 10.72
N ASN A 329 10.46 6.96 9.98
CA ASN A 329 9.45 7.24 8.98
C ASN A 329 8.04 7.25 9.57
N GLY A 330 7.07 7.60 8.74
CA GLY A 330 5.66 7.61 9.09
C GLY A 330 4.78 7.82 7.88
N PHE A 331 3.48 7.80 8.12
CA PHE A 331 2.48 7.86 7.06
C PHE A 331 1.86 9.25 6.95
N LYS A 332 1.71 9.74 5.72
CA LYS A 332 0.97 10.94 5.37
C LYS A 332 -0.15 10.61 4.39
N GLY A 333 -1.19 11.44 4.38
CA GLY A 333 -2.23 11.37 3.35
C GLY A 333 -1.64 11.70 1.98
N GLY A 334 -1.82 10.78 1.04
CA GLY A 334 -1.58 10.95 -0.39
C GLY A 334 -2.85 11.46 -1.06
N ASP A 335 -3.36 10.71 -2.05
CA ASP A 335 -4.60 11.09 -2.72
C ASP A 335 -5.83 10.78 -1.86
N GLN A 336 -6.77 11.75 -1.77
CA GLN A 336 -7.90 11.70 -0.83
C GLN A 336 -9.19 12.28 -1.43
N THR A 337 -10.35 11.83 -0.95
CA THR A 337 -11.69 12.28 -1.43
C THR A 337 -12.36 13.31 -0.51
N TYR A 338 -11.57 14.16 0.15
CA TYR A 338 -12.06 15.12 1.15
C TYR A 338 -12.60 16.45 0.56
N GLY A 339 -12.55 16.61 -0.76
CA GLY A 339 -13.01 17.82 -1.43
C GLY A 339 -11.86 18.76 -1.82
N TRP A 340 -12.23 19.95 -2.28
CA TRP A 340 -11.36 21.02 -2.76
C TRP A 340 -11.57 22.24 -1.87
N ASP A 341 -10.53 23.05 -1.68
CA ASP A 341 -10.57 24.19 -0.75
C ASP A 341 -11.54 25.28 -1.21
N PHE A 342 -11.71 25.43 -2.52
CA PHE A 342 -12.53 26.49 -3.09
C PHE A 342 -13.71 25.98 -3.93
N PRO A 343 -14.91 26.56 -3.78
CA PRO A 343 -16.11 26.13 -4.52
C PRO A 343 -15.97 26.15 -6.05
N TRP A 344 -15.20 27.08 -6.61
CA TRP A 344 -15.01 27.18 -8.07
C TRP A 344 -14.08 26.11 -8.64
N GLN A 345 -13.32 25.40 -7.79
CA GLN A 345 -12.46 24.31 -8.25
C GLN A 345 -13.25 23.05 -8.62
N ASP A 346 -14.47 22.91 -8.09
CA ASP A 346 -15.37 21.80 -8.37
C ASP A 346 -16.84 22.24 -8.38
N TYR A 347 -17.20 22.96 -9.44
CA TYR A 347 -18.59 23.34 -9.70
C TYR A 347 -19.45 22.07 -9.80
N ASP A 348 -20.50 22.02 -8.97
CA ASP A 348 -21.39 20.87 -8.81
C ASP A 348 -20.71 19.57 -8.29
N LYS A 349 -19.55 19.62 -7.61
CA LYS A 349 -18.92 18.41 -7.03
C LYS A 349 -18.67 17.27 -8.06
N THR A 350 -18.57 17.62 -9.34
CA THR A 350 -18.42 16.64 -10.43
C THR A 350 -17.08 15.94 -10.31
N ARG A 351 -16.00 16.70 -10.07
CA ARG A 351 -14.64 16.17 -9.96
C ARG A 351 -14.49 15.28 -8.73
N LEU A 352 -15.08 15.67 -7.60
CA LEU A 352 -15.14 14.85 -6.39
C LEU A 352 -15.83 13.51 -6.67
N THR A 353 -16.95 13.54 -7.39
CA THR A 353 -17.71 12.33 -7.75
C THR A 353 -16.86 11.38 -8.62
N TRP A 354 -16.22 11.91 -9.67
CA TRP A 354 -15.31 11.13 -10.51
C TRP A 354 -14.14 10.54 -9.72
N LYS A 355 -13.57 11.31 -8.80
CA LYS A 355 -12.47 10.85 -7.95
C LYS A 355 -12.90 9.73 -7.00
N LYS A 356 -14.08 9.85 -6.39
CA LYS A 356 -14.66 8.79 -5.56
C LYS A 356 -14.92 7.52 -6.39
N LEU A 357 -15.44 7.65 -7.61
CA LEU A 357 -15.64 6.51 -8.52
C LEU A 357 -14.32 5.83 -8.90
N ASP A 358 -13.31 6.60 -9.28
CA ASP A 358 -11.98 6.08 -9.62
C ASP A 358 -11.32 5.34 -8.44
N MET A 359 -11.41 5.91 -7.23
CA MET A 359 -10.88 5.24 -6.03
C MET A 359 -11.66 3.97 -5.66
N PHE A 360 -12.97 3.97 -5.86
CA PHE A 360 -13.80 2.78 -5.63
C PHE A 360 -13.47 1.66 -6.62
N GLU A 361 -13.37 1.99 -7.92
CA GLU A 361 -12.97 1.02 -8.95
C GLU A 361 -11.56 0.50 -8.71
N ALA A 362 -10.63 1.37 -8.34
CA ALA A 362 -9.29 0.97 -8.00
C ALA A 362 -9.24 0.05 -6.77
N TYR A 363 -10.08 0.32 -5.76
CA TYR A 363 -10.21 -0.56 -4.59
C TYR A 363 -10.71 -1.94 -5.01
N LYS A 364 -11.79 -2.01 -5.80
CA LYS A 364 -12.37 -3.27 -6.28
C LYS A 364 -11.38 -4.10 -7.09
N GLN A 365 -10.62 -3.45 -7.96
CA GLN A 365 -9.63 -4.13 -8.80
C GLN A 365 -8.31 -4.41 -8.07
N ARG A 366 -8.11 -3.86 -6.86
CA ARG A 366 -6.84 -3.88 -6.11
C ARG A 366 -5.71 -3.31 -6.97
N SER A 367 -6.00 -2.25 -7.72
CA SER A 367 -5.03 -1.63 -8.61
C SER A 367 -4.20 -0.59 -7.86
N TRP A 368 -2.88 -0.74 -8.00
CA TRP A 368 -1.87 0.17 -7.47
C TRP A 368 -0.59 0.10 -8.31
N PHE A 369 -0.11 -1.11 -8.58
CA PHE A 369 1.12 -1.33 -9.37
C PHE A 369 0.88 -1.25 -10.89
N HIS A 370 -0.37 -1.52 -11.29
CA HIS A 370 -0.83 -1.59 -12.67
C HIS A 370 -2.12 -0.80 -12.83
N LEU A 371 -2.49 -0.56 -14.08
CA LEU A 371 -3.75 0.11 -14.43
C LEU A 371 -4.97 -0.68 -13.94
N PRO A 372 -6.11 -0.01 -13.72
CA PRO A 372 -6.47 1.37 -14.11
C PRO A 372 -5.83 2.47 -13.27
N ARG A 373 -5.46 2.20 -12.02
CA ARG A 373 -4.84 3.17 -11.14
C ARG A 373 -3.42 2.76 -10.77
N LYS A 374 -2.44 3.37 -11.42
CA LYS A 374 -1.01 3.14 -11.18
C LYS A 374 -0.41 4.28 -10.36
N LEU A 375 0.02 3.96 -9.14
CA LEU A 375 0.62 4.91 -8.20
C LEU A 375 2.08 4.55 -7.93
N LYS A 376 2.83 5.51 -7.37
CA LYS A 376 4.19 5.24 -6.89
C LYS A 376 4.08 4.43 -5.59
N PRO A 377 4.53 3.16 -5.54
CA PRO A 377 4.58 2.44 -4.28
C PRO A 377 5.70 3.00 -3.38
N PHE A 378 5.72 2.58 -2.13
CA PHE A 378 6.83 2.80 -1.20
C PHE A 378 7.30 1.44 -0.68
N VAL A 379 8.51 1.33 -0.13
CA VAL A 379 8.98 0.05 0.43
C VAL A 379 8.59 -0.04 1.90
N LEU A 380 8.08 -1.21 2.30
CA LEU A 380 8.03 -1.65 3.69
C LEU A 380 8.66 -3.03 3.79
N THR A 381 9.39 -3.30 4.86
CA THR A 381 9.91 -4.64 5.13
C THR A 381 8.89 -5.55 5.79
N THR A 382 9.20 -6.84 5.90
CA THR A 382 8.35 -7.80 6.60
C THR A 382 8.15 -7.46 8.07
N GLU A 383 9.13 -6.84 8.72
CA GLU A 383 9.02 -6.36 10.10
C GLU A 383 7.99 -5.21 10.21
N GLU A 384 8.07 -4.25 9.28
CA GLU A 384 7.14 -3.12 9.19
C GLU A 384 5.72 -3.58 8.82
N LEU A 385 5.61 -4.48 7.84
CA LEU A 385 4.34 -5.06 7.42
C LEU A 385 3.68 -5.89 8.52
N ALA A 386 4.44 -6.71 9.24
CA ALA A 386 3.93 -7.45 10.39
C ALA A 386 3.45 -6.52 11.51
N THR A 387 4.04 -5.32 11.63
CA THR A 387 3.61 -4.34 12.62
C THR A 387 2.23 -3.76 12.26
N ILE A 388 1.96 -3.47 10.98
CA ILE A 388 0.69 -2.86 10.53
C ILE A 388 -0.40 -3.89 10.17
N PHE A 389 -0.03 -5.15 9.97
CA PHE A 389 -0.94 -6.24 9.68
C PHE A 389 -0.46 -7.49 10.42
N HIS A 390 -1.01 -7.75 11.59
CA HIS A 390 -0.89 -9.00 12.33
C HIS A 390 -2.20 -9.34 13.02
N PHE A 391 -2.31 -10.55 13.56
CA PHE A 391 -3.48 -10.93 14.33
C PHE A 391 -3.31 -10.46 15.77
N PRO A 392 -4.24 -9.63 16.28
CA PRO A 392 -4.13 -9.07 17.62
C PRO A 392 -4.23 -10.18 18.67
N GLY A 393 -3.50 -10.00 19.78
CA GLY A 393 -3.60 -10.88 20.95
C GLY A 393 -4.89 -10.67 21.75
N GLY A 394 -4.99 -11.34 22.91
CA GLY A 394 -6.16 -11.27 23.79
C GLY A 394 -6.47 -9.86 24.34
N VAL A 395 -5.52 -8.93 24.26
CA VAL A 395 -5.63 -7.54 24.73
C VAL A 395 -6.68 -6.75 23.95
N ALA A 396 -6.84 -7.02 22.65
CA ALA A 396 -7.90 -6.41 21.86
C ALA A 396 -9.23 -7.08 22.23
N GLN A 397 -9.93 -6.57 23.26
CA GLN A 397 -11.20 -7.13 23.75
C GLN A 397 -12.41 -6.76 22.89
N THR A 398 -12.21 -6.28 21.66
CA THR A 398 -13.30 -5.79 20.80
C THR A 398 -14.35 -6.90 20.60
N PRO A 399 -15.56 -6.75 21.16
CA PRO A 399 -16.55 -7.82 21.22
C PRO A 399 -17.11 -8.20 19.84
N THR A 400 -16.93 -7.35 18.84
CA THR A 400 -17.38 -7.55 17.46
C THR A 400 -16.42 -8.37 16.59
N PHE A 401 -15.34 -8.91 17.13
CA PHE A 401 -14.65 -9.98 16.42
C PHE A 401 -15.53 -11.22 16.38
N GLY A 402 -15.80 -11.73 15.18
CA GLY A 402 -16.36 -13.08 14.97
C GLY A 402 -15.36 -14.16 15.39
N ARG A 403 -15.07 -14.27 16.68
CA ARG A 403 -14.14 -15.24 17.26
C ARG A 403 -14.76 -16.62 17.28
N ILE A 404 -13.98 -17.62 16.87
CA ILE A 404 -14.41 -19.02 16.95
C ILE A 404 -14.53 -19.41 18.44
N PRO A 405 -15.68 -19.97 18.88
CA PRO A 405 -16.02 -20.08 20.29
C PRO A 405 -15.17 -21.08 21.09
N SER A 406 -14.52 -22.06 20.45
CA SER A 406 -13.57 -22.98 21.10
C SER A 406 -12.52 -23.51 20.13
N ARG A 407 -11.38 -23.94 20.68
CA ARG A 407 -10.44 -24.83 20.00
C ARG A 407 -11.19 -26.10 19.60
N LYS A 408 -11.00 -26.61 18.38
CA LYS A 408 -11.49 -27.97 18.05
C LYS A 408 -10.72 -28.93 18.94
N SER A 409 -11.42 -29.60 19.85
CA SER A 409 -10.83 -30.72 20.60
C SER A 409 -10.38 -31.74 19.56
N GLU A 410 -9.09 -32.10 19.58
CA GLU A 410 -8.68 -33.32 18.90
C GLU A 410 -9.51 -34.47 19.47
N ALA A 411 -10.02 -35.33 18.59
CA ALA A 411 -10.69 -36.54 19.05
C ALA A 411 -9.64 -37.39 19.79
N PRO A 412 -9.93 -37.90 21.00
CA PRO A 412 -9.00 -38.74 21.73
C PRO A 412 -8.62 -39.94 20.86
N VAL A 413 -7.32 -40.24 20.79
CA VAL A 413 -6.73 -41.27 19.91
C VAL A 413 -7.25 -42.70 20.20
N ASN A 414 -8.00 -42.87 21.29
CA ASN A 414 -8.60 -44.14 21.73
C ASN A 414 -10.13 -44.18 21.56
N LEU A 415 -10.63 -43.95 20.35
CA LEU A 415 -11.97 -44.43 20.00
C LEU A 415 -11.82 -45.87 19.48
N PRO A 416 -12.41 -46.88 20.15
CA PRO A 416 -12.53 -48.20 19.53
C PRO A 416 -13.41 -48.07 18.26
N VAL A 417 -12.93 -48.67 17.18
CA VAL A 417 -13.61 -48.73 15.87
C VAL A 417 -14.98 -49.40 16.00
#